data_AF-A0A2E7MX01-F1
#
_entry.id   AF-A0A2E7MX01-F1
#
_cell.length_a   1.000
_cell.length_b   1.000
_cell.length_c   1.000
_cell.angle_alpha   90.00
_cell.angle_beta   90.00
_cell.angle_gamma   90.00
#
_symmetry.space_group_name_H-M   'P 1'
#
loop_
_entity.id
_entity.type
_entity.pdbx_description
1 polymer ?
#
loop_
_entity_poly.entity_id
_entity_poly.type
_entity_poly.pdbx_seq_one_letter_code
_entity_poly.pdbx_strand_id
1 'polypeptide(L)'
;MRVWVYDCWNSVMNYERNPLKHIPDLHARHMIMQILAWIWCIAFSLYLGSFVVFGISAVAHVALLGAIVITVGTFETAKRAPGVFEFKKGYHTPSRGRAIYVDGERIELPKGDSGGEHD
;
A
#
# COMPACT_ATOMS: atom_id res chain seq x y z
N MET A 1 9.04 -2.48 -13.63
CA MET A 1 8.87 -3.08 -12.28
C MET A 1 7.54 -2.76 -11.64
N ARG A 2 7.10 -1.50 -11.57
CA ARG A 2 5.84 -1.12 -10.89
C ARG A 2 4.60 -1.85 -11.44
N VAL A 3 4.49 -1.97 -12.76
CA VAL A 3 3.38 -2.67 -13.44
C VAL A 3 3.39 -4.17 -13.13
N TRP A 4 4.55 -4.83 -13.15
CA TRP A 4 4.67 -6.26 -12.84
C TRP A 4 4.24 -6.57 -11.40
N VAL A 5 4.70 -5.79 -10.40
CA VAL A 5 4.27 -5.97 -9.01
C VAL A 5 2.76 -5.74 -8.85
N TYR A 6 2.23 -4.72 -9.54
CA TYR A 6 0.80 -4.42 -9.54
C TYR A 6 -0.05 -5.53 -10.18
N ASP A 7 0.43 -6.13 -11.28
CA ASP A 7 -0.27 -7.22 -11.96
C ASP A 7 -0.18 -8.53 -11.16
N CYS A 8 0.98 -8.85 -10.57
CA CYS A 8 1.13 -9.98 -9.67
C CYS A 8 0.20 -9.84 -8.45
N TRP A 9 0.17 -8.66 -7.84
CA TRP A 9 -0.73 -8.37 -6.73
C TRP A 9 -2.20 -8.54 -7.13
N ASN A 10 -2.61 -7.96 -8.25
CA ASN A 10 -3.98 -8.10 -8.73
C ASN A 10 -4.32 -9.55 -9.09
N SER A 11 -3.37 -10.32 -9.61
CA SER A 11 -3.62 -11.73 -9.92
C SER A 11 -3.92 -12.56 -8.66
N VAL A 12 -3.29 -12.23 -7.53
CA VAL A 12 -3.45 -13.00 -6.28
C VAL A 12 -4.57 -12.41 -5.42
N MET A 13 -4.56 -11.10 -5.17
CA MET A 13 -5.41 -10.46 -4.16
C MET A 13 -6.70 -9.85 -4.71
N ASN A 14 -6.82 -9.65 -6.02
CA ASN A 14 -8.04 -9.04 -6.58
C ASN A 14 -9.10 -10.11 -6.87
N TYR A 15 -10.23 -10.02 -6.15
CA TYR A 15 -11.38 -10.92 -6.29
C TYR A 15 -12.03 -10.90 -7.69
N GLU A 16 -11.72 -9.91 -8.53
CA GLU A 16 -12.22 -9.74 -9.90
C GLU A 16 -11.28 -10.28 -10.98
N ARG A 17 -10.01 -10.54 -10.66
CA ARG A 17 -9.01 -11.09 -11.59
C ARG A 17 -8.53 -12.48 -11.20
N ASN A 18 -8.64 -12.85 -9.93
CA ASN A 18 -8.30 -14.18 -9.42
C ASN A 18 -9.21 -15.25 -10.08
N PRO A 19 -8.74 -16.49 -10.37
CA PRO A 19 -9.56 -17.54 -10.99
C PRO A 19 -10.83 -17.90 -10.19
N LEU A 20 -10.84 -17.55 -8.89
CA LEU A 20 -11.99 -17.66 -7.98
C LEU A 20 -13.14 -16.68 -8.29
N LYS A 21 -13.00 -15.79 -9.28
CA LYS A 21 -14.05 -14.85 -9.73
C LYS A 21 -15.33 -15.55 -10.18
N HIS A 22 -15.26 -16.79 -10.66
CA HIS A 22 -16.42 -17.52 -11.18
C HIS A 22 -17.50 -17.83 -10.13
N ILE A 23 -17.18 -17.70 -8.84
CA ILE A 23 -18.10 -17.97 -7.73
C ILE A 23 -18.88 -16.69 -7.41
N PRO A 24 -20.22 -16.62 -7.50
CA PRO A 24 -20.97 -15.36 -7.35
C PRO A 24 -20.88 -14.73 -5.94
N ASP A 25 -20.58 -15.50 -4.90
CA ASP A 25 -20.53 -15.03 -3.51
C ASP A 25 -19.19 -14.41 -3.10
N LEU A 26 -19.21 -13.13 -2.68
CA LEU A 26 -18.02 -12.40 -2.20
C LEU A 26 -17.46 -12.99 -0.91
N HIS A 27 -18.33 -13.39 0.03
CA HIS A 27 -17.91 -13.99 1.30
C HIS A 27 -17.17 -15.31 1.09
N ALA A 28 -17.65 -16.15 0.18
CA ALA A 28 -16.99 -17.41 -0.16
C ALA A 28 -15.59 -17.18 -0.76
N ARG A 29 -15.43 -16.20 -1.65
CA ARG A 29 -14.13 -15.83 -2.23
C ARG A 29 -13.13 -15.39 -1.17
N HIS A 30 -13.57 -14.53 -0.24
CA HIS A 30 -12.71 -14.09 0.85
C HIS A 30 -12.34 -15.26 1.78
N MET A 31 -13.30 -16.13 2.09
CA MET A 31 -13.05 -17.28 2.96
C MET A 31 -12.03 -18.27 2.35
N ILE A 32 -12.10 -18.52 1.04
CA ILE A 32 -11.14 -19.38 0.34
C ILE A 32 -9.74 -18.77 0.34
N MET A 33 -9.62 -17.45 0.09
CA MET A 33 -8.35 -16.73 0.16
C MET A 33 -7.73 -16.82 1.56
N GLN A 34 -8.56 -16.73 2.61
CA GLN A 34 -8.11 -16.95 3.99
C GLN A 34 -7.64 -18.40 4.19
N ILE A 35 -8.44 -19.40 3.84
CA ILE A 35 -8.06 -20.82 4.01
C ILE A 35 -6.72 -21.12 3.32
N LEU A 36 -6.46 -20.56 2.14
CA LEU A 36 -5.19 -20.72 1.44
C LEU A 36 -4.01 -20.15 2.24
N ALA A 37 -4.18 -18.98 2.87
CA ALA A 37 -3.18 -18.40 3.77
C ALA A 37 -2.97 -19.25 5.04
N TRP A 38 -4.03 -19.90 5.55
CA TRP A 38 -3.95 -20.78 6.71
C TRP A 38 -3.24 -22.11 6.39
N ILE A 39 -3.42 -22.68 5.19
CA ILE A 39 -2.69 -23.88 4.74
C ILE A 39 -1.19 -23.62 4.74
N TRP A 40 -0.75 -22.42 4.34
CA TRP A 40 0.65 -22.03 4.38
C TRP A 40 1.20 -21.98 5.82
N CYS A 41 0.43 -21.45 6.77
CA CYS A 41 0.82 -21.44 8.20
C CYS A 41 0.95 -22.87 8.74
N ILE A 42 0.04 -23.77 8.36
CA ILE A 42 0.09 -25.18 8.74
C ILE A 42 1.34 -25.85 8.14
N ALA A 43 1.64 -25.63 6.87
CA ALA A 43 2.83 -26.19 6.21
C ALA A 43 4.14 -25.74 6.91
N PHE A 44 4.26 -24.46 7.27
CA PHE A 44 5.40 -23.96 8.05
C PHE A 44 5.50 -24.58 9.44
N SER A 45 4.36 -24.78 10.11
CA SER A 45 4.35 -25.41 11.44
C SER A 45 4.71 -26.88 11.41
N LEU A 46 4.27 -27.63 10.38
CA LEU A 46 4.64 -29.02 10.18
C LEU A 46 6.12 -29.17 9.83
N TYR A 47 6.67 -28.23 9.05
CA TYR A 47 8.11 -28.18 8.76
C TYR A 47 8.96 -27.99 10.02
N LEU A 48 8.49 -27.19 10.98
CA LEU A 48 9.20 -26.90 12.24
C LEU A 48 8.80 -27.84 13.39
N GLY A 49 7.79 -28.69 13.20
CA GLY A 49 7.35 -29.72 14.17
C GLY A 49 6.79 -29.20 15.50
N SER A 50 6.40 -27.93 15.60
CA SER A 50 6.00 -27.30 16.87
C SER A 50 4.67 -26.53 16.79
N PHE A 51 3.75 -26.87 17.69
CA PHE A 51 2.42 -26.24 17.80
C PHE A 51 2.50 -24.80 18.33
N VAL A 52 3.54 -24.45 19.10
CA VAL A 52 3.78 -23.07 19.54
C VAL A 52 4.23 -22.20 18.36
N VAL A 53 5.07 -22.77 17.50
CA VAL A 53 5.54 -22.10 16.28
C VAL A 53 4.38 -21.89 15.29
N PHE A 54 3.42 -22.81 15.23
CA PHE A 54 2.16 -22.60 14.50
C PHE A 54 1.45 -21.32 14.97
N GLY A 55 1.19 -21.19 16.28
CA GLY A 55 0.49 -20.04 16.84
C GLY A 55 1.20 -18.71 16.54
N ILE A 56 2.52 -18.66 16.72
CA ILE A 56 3.32 -17.46 16.42
C ILE A 56 3.29 -17.15 14.92
N SER A 57 3.42 -18.16 14.07
CA SER A 57 3.41 -17.98 12.61
C SER A 57 2.07 -17.43 12.10
N ALA A 58 0.95 -17.90 12.65
CA ALA A 58 -0.39 -17.46 12.27
C ALA A 58 -0.61 -15.99 12.67
N VAL A 59 -0.23 -15.60 13.90
CA VAL A 59 -0.34 -14.21 14.36
C VAL A 59 0.55 -13.29 13.51
N ALA A 60 1.79 -13.70 13.24
CA ALA A 60 2.70 -12.95 12.39
C ALA A 60 2.16 -12.79 10.96
N HIS A 61 1.52 -13.81 10.39
CA HIS A 61 0.93 -13.76 9.05
C HIS A 61 -0.24 -12.77 8.99
N VAL A 62 -1.14 -12.80 9.97
CA VAL A 62 -2.27 -11.86 10.04
C VAL A 62 -1.78 -10.42 10.20
N ALA A 63 -0.77 -10.20 11.05
CA ALA A 63 -0.15 -8.90 11.23
C ALA A 63 0.48 -8.39 9.92
N LEU A 64 1.19 -9.26 9.18
CA LEU A 64 1.81 -8.93 7.90
C LEU A 64 0.76 -8.55 6.85
N LEU A 65 -0.29 -9.36 6.69
CA LEU A 65 -1.38 -9.08 5.75
C LEU A 65 -2.10 -7.77 6.12
N GLY A 66 -2.35 -7.53 7.40
CA GLY A 66 -2.95 -6.29 7.91
C GLY A 66 -2.10 -5.07 7.58
N ALA A 67 -0.78 -5.13 7.80
CA ALA A 67 0.13 -4.03 7.46
C ALA A 67 0.13 -3.71 5.96
N ILE A 68 0.08 -4.72 5.09
CA ILE A 68 0.01 -4.52 3.64
C ILE A 68 -1.33 -3.87 3.24
N VAL A 69 -2.45 -4.36 3.78
CA VAL A 69 -3.79 -3.80 3.51
C VAL A 69 -3.87 -2.34 3.97
N ILE A 70 -3.34 -2.02 5.15
CA ILE A 70 -3.28 -0.64 5.65
C ILE A 70 -2.45 0.23 4.68
N THR A 71 -1.27 -0.23 4.27
CA THR A 71 -0.39 0.51 3.35
C THR A 71 -1.07 0.80 2.01
N VAL A 72 -1.70 -0.21 1.41
CA VAL A 72 -2.45 -0.05 0.15
C VAL A 72 -3.65 0.86 0.34
N GLY A 73 -4.37 0.72 1.47
CA GLY A 73 -5.47 1.61 1.84
C GLY A 73 -5.02 3.05 1.95
N THR A 74 -3.90 3.31 2.64
CA THR A 74 -3.30 4.65 2.75
C THR A 74 -2.94 5.22 1.37
N PHE A 75 -2.34 4.43 0.47
CA PHE A 75 -2.01 4.89 -0.89
C PHE A 75 -3.25 5.16 -1.74
N GLU A 76 -4.27 4.31 -1.66
CA GLU A 76 -5.52 4.51 -2.40
C GLU A 76 -6.30 5.70 -1.85
N THR A 77 -6.32 5.90 -0.52
CA THR A 77 -6.89 7.09 0.12
C THR A 77 -6.13 8.34 -0.31
N ALA A 78 -4.80 8.30 -0.38
CA ALA A 78 -3.99 9.45 -0.84
C ALA A 78 -4.29 9.81 -2.31
N LYS A 79 -4.54 8.79 -3.16
CA LYS A 79 -4.92 9.00 -4.55
C LYS A 79 -6.35 9.53 -4.72
N ARG A 80 -7.31 9.02 -3.94
CA ARG A 80 -8.74 9.37 -4.07
C ARG A 80 -9.12 10.66 -3.32
N ALA A 81 -8.46 10.92 -2.20
CA ALA A 81 -8.76 12.04 -1.32
C ALA A 81 -7.44 12.55 -0.70
N PRO A 82 -6.64 13.32 -1.45
CA PRO A 82 -5.37 13.85 -0.94
C PRO A 82 -5.56 14.74 0.32
N GLY A 83 -6.73 15.38 0.44
CA GLY A 83 -7.09 16.25 1.57
C GLY A 83 -7.19 15.56 2.93
N VAL A 84 -7.30 14.22 3.01
CA VAL A 84 -7.32 13.52 4.32
C VAL A 84 -5.95 13.57 5.03
N PHE A 85 -4.88 13.88 4.29
CA PHE A 85 -3.53 14.00 4.84
C PHE A 85 -3.08 15.45 5.06
N GLU A 86 -3.98 16.44 4.89
CA GLU A 86 -3.71 17.84 5.24
C GLU A 86 -3.82 18.05 6.76
N PHE A 87 -2.90 17.47 7.53
CA PHE A 87 -2.91 17.53 9.00
C PHE A 87 -2.59 18.92 9.57
N LYS A 88 -2.21 19.89 8.72
CA LYS A 88 -2.01 21.31 9.10
C LYS A 88 -2.24 22.20 7.87
N LYS A 89 -3.06 23.25 8.02
CA LYS A 89 -3.12 24.36 7.06
C LYS A 89 -1.72 24.95 6.86
N GLY A 90 -1.20 24.90 5.63
CA GLY A 90 0.08 25.51 5.24
C GLY A 90 1.30 24.58 5.25
N TYR A 91 1.13 23.25 5.41
CA TYR A 91 2.22 22.32 5.09
C TYR A 91 2.35 22.19 3.57
N HIS A 92 3.36 22.84 3.02
CA HIS A 92 3.80 22.67 1.64
C HIS A 92 5.14 21.94 1.66
N THR A 93 5.32 20.94 0.80
CA THR A 93 6.64 20.36 0.56
C THR A 93 7.52 21.51 0.07
N PRO A 94 8.66 21.81 0.71
CA PRO A 94 9.56 22.83 0.19
C PRO A 94 9.97 22.38 -1.22
N SER A 95 9.66 23.21 -2.23
CA SER A 95 10.04 22.96 -3.61
C SER A 95 11.48 22.44 -3.67
N ARG A 96 11.66 21.34 -4.39
CA ARG A 96 12.94 20.62 -4.50
C ARG A 96 14.02 21.46 -5.20
N GLY A 97 13.71 22.69 -5.63
CA GLY A 97 14.64 23.71 -6.08
C GLY A 97 14.22 25.10 -5.57
N ARG A 98 14.76 25.53 -4.43
CA ARG A 98 14.62 26.92 -3.92
C ARG A 98 15.38 27.98 -4.74
N ALA A 99 15.84 27.64 -5.94
CA ALA A 99 16.53 28.55 -6.83
C ALA A 99 15.89 28.45 -8.21
N ILE A 100 15.14 29.48 -8.59
CA ILE A 100 14.70 29.69 -9.95
C ILE A 100 15.79 30.49 -10.65
N TYR A 101 16.19 30.05 -11.84
CA TYR A 101 17.09 30.79 -12.73
C TYR A 101 16.28 31.22 -13.94
N VAL A 102 16.30 32.52 -14.23
CA VAL A 102 15.72 33.07 -15.47
C VAL A 102 16.89 33.65 -16.24
N ASP A 103 17.09 33.19 -17.48
CA ASP A 103 18.18 33.62 -18.35
C ASP A 103 19.59 33.49 -17.74
N GLY A 104 19.80 32.50 -16.88
CA GLY A 104 21.09 32.20 -16.24
C GLY A 104 21.38 32.99 -14.97
N GLU A 105 20.53 33.95 -14.58
CA GLU A 105 20.65 34.68 -13.32
C GLU A 105 19.71 34.13 -12.24
N ARG A 106 20.21 34.05 -11.00
CA ARG A 106 19.45 33.58 -9.84
C ARG A 106 18.50 34.68 -9.37
N ILE A 107 17.20 34.39 -9.38
CA ILE A 107 16.20 35.31 -8.82
C ILE A 107 15.95 35.01 -7.33
N GLU A 108 15.89 36.06 -6.51
CA GLU A 108 15.49 35.93 -5.11
C GLU A 108 13.97 35.87 -5.00
N LEU A 109 13.45 34.82 -4.37
CA LEU A 109 12.02 34.64 -4.18
C LEU A 109 11.48 35.50 -3.03
N PRO A 110 10.21 35.95 -3.09
CA PRO A 110 9.57 36.71 -2.02
C PRO A 110 9.64 35.97 -0.67
N LYS A 111 9.86 36.71 0.42
CA LYS A 111 9.83 36.16 1.78
C LYS A 111 8.41 35.71 2.12
N GLY A 112 8.14 34.41 2.01
CA GLY A 112 6.82 33.81 2.27
C GLY A 112 6.20 33.10 1.07
N ASP A 113 6.89 33.07 -0.08
CA ASP A 113 6.49 32.23 -1.20
C ASP A 113 6.63 30.74 -0.82
N SER A 114 5.51 30.03 -0.78
CA SER A 114 5.46 28.61 -0.43
C SER A 114 6.02 27.71 -1.53
N GLY A 115 6.40 28.28 -2.69
CA GLY A 115 7.05 27.56 -3.77
C GLY A 115 6.16 26.43 -4.27
N GLY A 116 5.03 26.79 -4.87
CA GLY A 116 4.12 25.84 -5.48
C GLY A 116 4.71 25.30 -6.79
N GLU A 117 4.66 23.98 -6.96
CA GLU A 117 4.71 23.39 -8.29
C GLU A 117 3.45 23.90 -9.01
N HIS A 118 3.62 24.70 -10.07
CA HIS A 118 2.55 24.95 -11.04
C HIS A 118 2.12 23.58 -11.58
N ASP A 119 0.85 23.21 -11.39
CA ASP A 119 0.18 22.23 -12.26
C ASP A 119 -0.03 22.83 -13.66
#